data_AF-A0A2A6MKN6-F1
#
_entry.id   AF-A0A2A6MKN6-F1
#
_cell.length_a   1.000
_cell.length_b   1.000
_cell.length_c   1.000
_cell.angle_alpha   90.00
_cell.angle_beta   90.00
_cell.angle_gamma   90.00
#
_symmetry.space_group_name_H-M   'P 1'
#
loop_
_entity.id
_entity.type
_entity.pdbx_description
1 polymer ?
#
loop_
_entity_poly.entity_id
_entity_poly.type
_entity_poly.pdbx_seq_one_letter_code
_entity_poly.pdbx_strand_id
1 'polypeptide(L)' 'MKPCPASEFGCTCDRCAVNRDDDLHALKQFNRATYTTALFLIFLATVLGVLAVGAWKTEQVHKAIVAERN' A
#
# COMPACT_ATOMS: atom_id res chain seq x y z
N MET A 1 -4.90 -37.93 30.52
CA MET A 1 -4.03 -36.96 29.83
C MET A 1 -2.94 -37.71 29.09
N LYS A 2 -2.95 -37.67 27.75
CA LYS A 2 -1.90 -38.16 26.85
C LYS A 2 -1.58 -37.05 25.82
N PRO A 3 -0.35 -37.00 25.27
CA PRO A 3 0.33 -35.77 24.86
C PRO A 3 0.18 -35.38 23.37
N CYS A 4 0.41 -34.08 23.08
CA CYS A 4 0.35 -33.36 21.79
C CYS A 4 1.16 -33.99 20.63
N PRO A 5 0.80 -33.68 19.36
CA PRO A 5 1.55 -32.62 18.67
C PRO A 5 0.72 -31.82 17.63
N ALA A 6 0.87 -30.50 17.63
CA ALA A 6 0.82 -29.78 16.36
C ALA A 6 2.12 -28.96 16.28
N SER A 7 3.23 -29.69 16.13
CA SER A 7 4.40 -29.19 15.42
C SER A 7 4.06 -28.72 13.98
N GLU A 8 2.79 -28.77 13.56
CA GLU A 8 2.26 -27.92 12.50
C GLU A 8 1.74 -26.61 13.12
N PHE A 9 2.72 -25.80 13.55
CA PHE A 9 2.65 -24.41 13.99
C PHE A 9 1.42 -23.97 14.80
N GLY A 10 1.41 -24.32 16.09
CA GLY A 10 0.98 -23.35 17.11
C GLY A 10 -0.10 -23.76 18.10
N CYS A 11 -0.23 -25.04 18.47
CA CYS A 11 -1.00 -25.38 19.69
C CYS A 11 -0.10 -25.38 20.93
N THR A 12 -0.38 -24.47 21.88
CA THR A 12 0.03 -24.63 23.28
C THR A 12 -1.19 -24.74 24.18
N CYS A 13 -1.19 -25.81 24.97
CA CYS A 13 -2.24 -26.35 25.83
C CYS A 13 -2.83 -25.34 26.84
N ASP A 14 -4.15 -25.41 27.05
CA ASP A 14 -4.93 -25.06 28.25
C ASP A 14 -4.53 -23.84 29.10
N ARG A 15 -3.84 -22.89 28.49
CA ARG A 15 -3.67 -21.52 28.93
C ARG A 15 -3.79 -20.63 27.72
N CYS A 16 -4.98 -20.60 27.11
CA CYS A 16 -5.41 -19.40 26.40
C CYS A 16 -5.69 -18.33 27.45
N ALA A 17 -4.62 -17.85 28.10
CA ALA A 17 -4.66 -16.56 28.77
C ALA A 17 -4.74 -15.55 27.64
N VAL A 18 -5.96 -15.13 27.32
CA VAL A 18 -6.34 -13.82 26.84
C VAL A 18 -7.75 -13.96 26.23
N ASN A 19 -8.74 -13.39 26.93
CA ASN A 19 -9.97 -12.95 26.30
C ASN A 19 -9.57 -11.90 25.24
N ARG A 20 -9.34 -12.34 24.00
CA ARG A 20 -9.25 -11.45 22.86
C ARG A 20 -10.51 -11.56 22.06
N ASP A 21 -11.51 -10.77 22.47
CA ASP A 21 -12.44 -10.12 21.55
C ASP A 21 -11.65 -9.11 20.69
N ASP A 22 -10.57 -9.55 20.03
CA ASP A 22 -9.95 -8.75 18.99
C ASP A 22 -10.85 -8.88 17.78
N ASP A 23 -11.70 -7.89 17.62
CA ASP A 23 -12.69 -7.73 16.57
C ASP A 23 -12.03 -7.79 15.18
N LEU A 24 -11.76 -9.02 14.71
CA LEU A 24 -11.10 -9.33 13.44
C LEU A 24 -11.90 -8.77 12.25
N HIS A 25 -13.19 -8.48 12.47
CA HIS A 25 -14.05 -7.80 11.53
C HIS A 25 -13.66 -6.34 11.35
N ALA A 26 -13.33 -5.63 12.42
CA ALA A 26 -12.84 -4.25 12.38
C ALA A 26 -11.50 -4.14 11.63
N LEU A 27 -10.56 -5.07 11.87
CA LEU A 27 -9.29 -5.11 11.11
C LEU A 27 -9.51 -5.42 9.61
N LYS A 28 -10.47 -6.27 9.25
CA LYS A 28 -10.83 -6.54 7.84
C LYS A 28 -11.48 -5.33 7.16
N GLN A 29 -12.33 -4.60 7.86
CA GLN A 29 -13.02 -3.42 7.32
C GLN A 29 -12.06 -2.24 7.13
N PHE A 30 -11.12 -2.02 8.05
CA PHE A 30 -10.03 -1.06 7.86
C PHE A 30 -9.15 -1.41 6.67
N ASN A 31 -8.98 -2.69 6.34
CA ASN A 31 -8.09 -3.08 5.25
C ASN A 31 -8.66 -2.70 3.88
N ARG A 32 -9.96 -2.85 3.61
CA ARG A 32 -10.50 -2.54 2.27
C ARG A 32 -10.42 -1.04 1.94
N ALA A 33 -10.91 -0.18 2.83
CA ALA A 33 -10.92 1.27 2.59
C ALA A 33 -9.50 1.87 2.59
N THR A 34 -8.64 1.40 3.50
CA THR A 34 -7.23 1.84 3.54
C THR A 34 -6.47 1.37 2.31
N TYR A 35 -6.67 0.12 1.88
CA TYR A 35 -6.02 -0.42 0.70
C TYR A 35 -6.45 0.31 -0.59
N THR A 36 -7.75 0.57 -0.76
CA THR A 36 -8.23 1.35 -1.92
C THR A 36 -7.70 2.77 -1.90
N THR A 37 -7.61 3.40 -0.72
CA THR A 37 -7.05 4.75 -0.58
C THR A 37 -5.57 4.76 -0.89
N ALA A 38 -4.80 3.80 -0.37
CA ALA A 38 -3.38 3.67 -0.64
C ALA A 38 -3.10 3.48 -2.15
N LEU A 39 -3.83 2.58 -2.81
CA LEU A 39 -3.70 2.38 -4.26
C LEU A 39 -4.10 3.63 -5.06
N PHE A 40 -5.17 4.32 -4.65
CA PHE A 40 -5.58 5.56 -5.28
C PHE A 40 -4.50 6.65 -5.15
N LEU A 41 -3.90 6.81 -3.98
CA LEU A 41 -2.82 7.76 -3.75
C LEU A 41 -1.57 7.41 -4.57
N ILE A 42 -1.20 6.13 -4.65
CA ILE A 42 -0.11 5.66 -5.50
C ILE A 42 -0.41 6.00 -6.97
N PHE A 43 -1.61 5.69 -7.45
CA PHE A 43 -2.01 6.00 -8.82
C PHE A 43 -1.97 7.51 -9.09
N LEU A 44 -2.54 8.33 -8.21
CA LEU A 44 -2.50 9.78 -8.30
C LEU A 44 -1.06 10.30 -8.39
N ALA A 45 -0.18 9.83 -7.51
CA ALA A 45 1.22 10.23 -7.50
C ALA A 45 1.93 9.86 -8.81
N THR A 46 1.65 8.67 -9.37
CA THR A 46 2.23 8.27 -10.66
C THR A 46 1.74 9.15 -11.81
N VAL A 47 0.44 9.47 -11.86
CA VAL A 47 -0.13 10.34 -12.89
C VAL A 47 0.50 11.74 -12.82
N LEU A 48 0.59 12.32 -11.63
CA LEU A 48 1.21 13.62 -11.42
C LEU A 48 2.69 13.62 -11.81
N GLY A 49 3.42 12.56 -11.48
CA GLY A 49 4.83 12.40 -11.87
C GLY A 49 5.03 12.40 -13.38
N VAL A 50 4.20 11.64 -14.11
CA VAL A 50 4.26 11.59 -15.59
C VAL A 50 3.94 12.95 -16.19
N LEU A 51 2.90 13.64 -15.71
CA LEU A 51 2.53 14.97 -16.20
C LEU A 51 3.63 16.01 -15.94
N ALA A 52 4.23 16.00 -14.75
CA ALA A 52 5.32 16.92 -14.41
C ALA A 52 6.55 16.71 -15.31
N VAL A 53 6.95 15.45 -15.54
CA VAL A 53 8.06 15.12 -16.45
C VAL A 53 7.73 15.55 -17.88
N GLY A 54 6.50 15.29 -18.34
CA GLY A 54 6.04 15.71 -19.67
C GLY A 54 6.13 17.23 -19.85
N ALA A 55 5.57 17.98 -18.89
CA ALA A 55 5.59 19.45 -18.89
C ALA A 55 7.03 20.00 -18.92
N TRP A 56 7.91 19.45 -18.08
CA TRP A 56 9.32 19.83 -18.04
C TRP A 56 10.01 19.62 -19.40
N LYS A 57 9.76 18.47 -20.05
CA LYS A 57 10.34 18.17 -21.35
C LYS A 57 9.80 19.06 -22.46
N THR A 58 8.49 19.33 -22.47
CA THR A 58 7.90 20.27 -23.44
C THR A 58 8.48 21.68 -23.30
N GLU A 59 8.73 22.15 -22.08
CA GLU A 59 9.35 23.46 -21.87
C GLU A 59 10.79 23.50 -22.38
N GLN A 60 11.58 22.45 -22.12
CA GLN A 60 12.96 22.35 -22.63
C GLN A 60 13.01 22.38 -24.16
N VAL A 61 12.14 21.60 -24.81
CA VAL A 61 12.05 21.57 -26.29
C VAL A 61 11.60 22.93 -26.83
N HIS A 62 10.60 23.56 -26.19
CA HIS A 62 10.13 24.88 -26.62
C HIS A 62 11.25 25.94 -26.54
N LYS A 63 12.01 25.95 -25.44
CA LYS A 63 13.17 26.84 -25.27
C LYS A 63 14.24 26.59 -26.33
N ALA A 64 14.53 25.33 -26.66
CA ALA A 64 15.49 24.98 -27.71
C ALA A 64 15.05 25.51 -29.09
N ILE A 65 13.78 25.30 -29.46
CA ILE A 65 13.24 25.79 -30.74
C ILE A 65 13.28 27.32 -30.84
N VAL A 66 13.02 28.03 -29.75
CA VAL A 66 13.10 29.50 -29.73
C VAL A 66 14.55 29.96 -29.86
N ALA A 67 15.49 29.28 -29.19
CA ALA A 67 16.91 29.61 -29.27
C ALA A 67 17.51 29.38 -30.67
N GLU A 68 17.02 28.38 -31.42
CA GLU A 68 17.45 28.15 -32.81
C GLU A 68 16.85 29.14 -33.82
N ARG A 69 15.76 29.84 -33.45
CA ARG A 69 15.08 30.81 -34.33
C ARG A 69 15.48 32.27 -34.12
N ASN A 70 16.21 32.58 -33.06
CA ASN A 70 16.76 33.91 -32.77
C ASN A 70 18.25 33.96 -33.08
#